data_AF-A0A9J7A250-F1
#
_entry.id   AF-A0A9J7A250-F1
#
_cell.length_a   1.000
_cell.length_b   1.000
_cell.length_c   1.000
_cell.angle_alpha   90.00
_cell.angle_beta   90.00
_cell.angle_gamma   90.00
#
_symmetry.space_group_name_H-M   'P 1'
#
loop_
_entity.id
_entity.type
_entity.pdbx_description
1 polymer ?
#
loop_
_entity_poly.entity_id
_entity_poly.type
_entity_poly.pdbx_seq_one_letter_code
_entity_poly.pdbx_strand_id
1 'polypeptide(L)'
;MTSEIKLKDQTVRFKQQLFFDGRVKGGFKAIEKCHKTAGFHDAKSMFMVGQSGVGKSTIAKGYSDAFPQIDRGEYTEMEVIYCRLPSDTSLKGLLQYLLKATGCTAATAALSKANSLRAFRSQRNSPFHR
;
A
#
# COMPACT_ATOMS: atom_id res chain seq x y z
N MET A 1 15.59 -14.94 -10.80
CA MET A 1 14.43 -15.53 -11.51
C MET A 1 13.32 -15.74 -10.48
N THR A 2 12.43 -14.76 -10.31
CA THR A 2 11.27 -14.88 -9.40
C THR A 2 10.18 -15.67 -10.11
N SER A 3 9.95 -16.89 -9.66
CA SER A 3 8.85 -17.73 -10.12
C SER A 3 7.51 -17.05 -9.84
N GLU A 4 6.76 -16.70 -10.88
CA GLU A 4 5.36 -16.32 -10.76
C GLU A 4 4.58 -17.48 -10.14
N ILE A 5 4.15 -17.32 -8.88
CA ILE A 5 3.31 -18.30 -8.21
C ILE A 5 1.93 -18.22 -8.87
N LYS A 6 1.66 -19.11 -9.84
CA LYS A 6 0.33 -19.33 -10.40
C LYS A 6 -0.59 -19.83 -9.27
N LEU A 7 -1.53 -18.97 -8.87
CA LEU A 7 -2.57 -19.31 -7.91
C LEU A 7 -3.42 -20.46 -8.47
N LYS A 8 -3.68 -21.49 -7.66
CA LYS A 8 -4.56 -22.61 -8.04
C LYS A 8 -5.97 -22.09 -8.33
N ASP A 9 -6.65 -22.66 -9.33
CA ASP A 9 -7.98 -22.23 -9.76
C ASP A 9 -9.03 -22.22 -8.64
N GLN A 10 -8.91 -23.15 -7.69
CA GLN A 10 -9.76 -23.21 -6.49
C GLN A 10 -9.59 -21.96 -5.60
N THR A 11 -8.36 -21.44 -5.49
CA THR A 11 -8.07 -20.22 -4.75
C THR A 11 -8.61 -18.99 -5.46
N VAL A 12 -8.59 -18.97 -6.79
CA VAL A 12 -9.20 -17.90 -7.60
C VAL A 12 -10.72 -17.90 -7.41
N ARG A 13 -11.36 -19.07 -7.51
CA ARG A 13 -12.81 -19.22 -7.29
C ARG A 13 -13.23 -18.87 -5.86
N PHE A 14 -12.47 -19.30 -4.86
CA PHE A 14 -12.74 -18.95 -3.46
C PHE A 14 -12.59 -17.44 -3.20
N LYS A 15 -11.57 -16.80 -3.79
CA LYS A 15 -11.43 -15.34 -3.74
C LYS A 15 -12.61 -14.65 -4.41
N GLN A 16 -13.07 -15.12 -5.57
CA GLN A 16 -14.25 -14.59 -6.26
C GLN A 16 -15.53 -14.75 -5.41
N GLN A 17 -15.73 -15.89 -4.74
CA GLN A 17 -16.86 -16.14 -3.84
C GLN A 17 -16.84 -15.26 -2.58
N LEU A 18 -15.65 -14.96 -2.03
CA LEU A 18 -15.50 -14.04 -0.89
C LEU A 18 -16.03 -12.63 -1.20
N PHE A 19 -15.96 -12.15 -2.44
CA PHE A 19 -16.57 -10.86 -2.82
C PHE A 19 -18.10 -10.86 -2.71
N PHE A 20 -18.74 -12.04 -2.61
CA PHE A 20 -20.19 -12.16 -2.46
C PHE A 20 -20.67 -12.17 -1.00
N ASP A 21 -19.78 -12.34 -0.02
CA ASP A 21 -20.10 -12.23 1.42
C ASP A 21 -20.53 -10.79 1.75
N GLY A 22 -21.65 -10.65 2.46
CA GLY A 22 -22.19 -9.35 2.89
C GLY A 22 -21.20 -8.50 3.69
N ARG A 23 -20.28 -9.13 4.44
CA ARG A 23 -19.23 -8.42 5.20
C ARG A 23 -18.17 -7.82 4.29
N VAL A 24 -17.75 -8.57 3.26
CA VAL A 24 -16.79 -8.09 2.25
C VAL A 24 -17.42 -6.96 1.45
N LYS A 25 -18.67 -7.12 1.00
CA LYS A 25 -19.44 -6.05 0.34
C LYS A 25 -19.59 -4.80 1.21
N GLY A 26 -19.82 -4.98 2.51
CA GLY A 26 -19.88 -3.88 3.47
C GLY A 26 -18.56 -3.10 3.54
N GLY A 27 -17.43 -3.80 3.63
CA GLY A 27 -16.10 -3.19 3.61
C GLY A 27 -15.81 -2.44 2.31
N PHE A 28 -16.14 -3.04 1.15
CA PHE A 28 -16.04 -2.40 -0.16
C PHE A 28 -16.83 -1.10 -0.24
N LYS A 29 -18.12 -1.14 0.15
CA LYS A 29 -18.98 0.05 0.14
C LYS A 29 -18.48 1.14 1.09
N ALA A 30 -17.88 0.78 2.23
CA ALA A 30 -17.32 1.75 3.14
C ALA A 30 -16.12 2.47 2.52
N ILE A 31 -15.19 1.72 1.91
CA ILE A 31 -14.04 2.30 1.19
C ILE A 31 -14.54 3.18 0.03
N GLU A 32 -15.52 2.71 -0.73
CA GLU A 32 -16.12 3.46 -1.85
C GLU A 32 -16.73 4.80 -1.41
N LYS A 33 -17.43 4.83 -0.27
CA LYS A 33 -17.99 6.07 0.29
C LYS A 33 -16.90 7.08 0.64
N CYS A 34 -15.77 6.63 1.18
CA CYS A 34 -14.61 7.50 1.43
C CYS A 34 -13.97 7.96 0.11
N HIS A 35 -13.77 7.03 -0.84
CA HIS A 35 -13.17 7.33 -2.14
C HIS A 35 -13.93 8.43 -2.90
N LYS A 36 -15.26 8.39 -2.89
CA LYS A 36 -16.12 9.42 -3.52
C LYS A 36 -15.96 10.83 -2.95
N THR A 37 -15.38 10.96 -1.76
CA THR A 37 -15.11 12.25 -1.13
C THR A 37 -13.67 12.74 -1.37
N ALA A 38 -12.89 12.02 -2.17
CA ALA A 38 -11.56 12.48 -2.59
C ALA A 38 -11.66 13.82 -3.35
N GLY A 39 -10.74 14.74 -3.08
CA GLY A 39 -10.70 16.07 -3.71
C GLY A 39 -11.62 17.12 -3.07
N PHE A 40 -12.49 16.73 -2.13
CA PHE A 40 -13.25 17.69 -1.32
C PHE A 40 -12.48 18.10 -0.08
N HIS A 41 -12.73 19.32 0.40
CA HIS A 41 -12.12 19.83 1.64
C HIS A 41 -12.40 18.91 2.84
N ASP A 42 -13.57 18.27 2.86
CA ASP A 42 -14.02 17.38 3.94
C ASP A 42 -13.91 15.91 3.54
N ALA A 43 -12.77 15.52 2.96
CA ALA A 43 -12.50 14.14 2.56
C ALA A 43 -12.61 13.19 3.78
N LYS A 44 -13.41 12.13 3.63
CA LYS A 44 -13.67 11.17 4.70
C LYS A 44 -12.57 10.13 4.77
N SER A 45 -12.12 9.84 5.99
CA SER A 45 -11.26 8.72 6.31
C SER A 45 -12.04 7.62 7.02
N MET A 46 -11.52 6.39 6.99
CA MET A 46 -12.08 5.28 7.75
C MET A 46 -10.98 4.38 8.31
N PHE A 47 -11.29 3.70 9.41
CA PHE A 47 -10.46 2.65 9.98
C PHE A 47 -11.22 1.32 9.93
N MET A 48 -10.58 0.30 9.36
CA MET A 48 -11.11 -1.06 9.34
C MET A 48 -10.41 -1.89 10.41
N VAL A 49 -11.14 -2.24 11.48
CA VAL A 49 -10.63 -3.00 12.61
C VAL A 49 -11.17 -4.43 12.62
N GLY A 50 -10.45 -5.34 13.25
CA GLY A 50 -10.86 -6.74 13.40
C GLY A 50 -9.65 -7.66 13.62
N GLN A 51 -9.91 -8.90 14.04
CA GLN A 51 -8.86 -9.90 14.29
C GLN A 51 -8.01 -10.19 13.04
N SER A 52 -6.79 -10.70 13.22
CA SER A 52 -5.96 -11.13 12.10
C SER A 52 -6.65 -12.26 11.31
N GLY A 53 -6.46 -12.32 10.00
CA GLY A 53 -7.06 -13.37 9.16
C GLY A 53 -8.50 -13.13 8.68
N VAL A 54 -9.22 -12.14 9.21
CA VAL A 54 -10.63 -11.85 8.80
C VAL A 54 -10.78 -11.20 7.40
N GLY A 55 -9.70 -11.12 6.62
CA GLY A 55 -9.76 -10.65 5.23
C GLY A 55 -9.64 -9.13 5.02
N LYS A 56 -9.31 -8.33 6.04
CA LYS A 56 -9.14 -6.85 5.88
C LYS A 56 -8.17 -6.48 4.76
N SER A 57 -6.99 -7.08 4.74
CA SER A 57 -5.99 -6.84 3.68
C SER A 57 -6.47 -7.35 2.32
N THR A 58 -7.28 -8.40 2.30
CA THR A 58 -7.91 -8.93 1.07
C THR A 58 -8.91 -7.95 0.50
N ILE A 59 -9.75 -7.33 1.35
CA ILE A 59 -10.71 -6.31 0.95
C ILE A 59 -9.98 -5.09 0.37
N ALA A 60 -8.99 -4.55 1.10
CA ALA A 60 -8.24 -3.39 0.65
C ALA A 60 -7.50 -3.64 -0.68
N LYS A 61 -6.87 -4.82 -0.81
CA LYS A 61 -6.19 -5.21 -2.06
C LYS A 61 -7.18 -5.43 -3.20
N GLY A 62 -8.29 -6.12 -2.95
CA GLY A 62 -9.31 -6.33 -3.97
C GLY A 62 -9.90 -5.01 -4.46
N TYR A 63 -10.04 -4.02 -3.56
CA TYR A 63 -10.51 -2.69 -3.94
C TYR A 63 -9.50 -2.00 -4.85
N SER A 64 -8.20 -2.00 -4.50
CA SER A 64 -7.17 -1.42 -5.37
C SER A 64 -7.03 -2.13 -6.71
N ASP A 65 -7.20 -3.45 -6.75
CA ASP A 65 -7.14 -4.23 -8.00
C ASP A 65 -8.25 -3.81 -8.99
N ALA A 66 -9.35 -3.21 -8.51
CA ALA A 66 -10.43 -2.66 -9.35
C ALA A 66 -10.11 -1.27 -9.96
N PHE A 67 -9.03 -0.61 -9.50
CA PHE A 67 -8.58 0.70 -9.96
C PHE A 67 -7.10 0.63 -10.40
N PRO A 68 -6.82 -0.03 -11.54
CA PRO A 68 -5.45 -0.21 -12.01
C PRO A 68 -4.80 1.12 -12.41
N GLN A 69 -3.47 1.15 -12.39
CA GLN A 69 -2.69 2.27 -12.94
C GLN A 69 -2.88 2.32 -14.46
N ILE A 70 -3.16 3.49 -15.02
CA ILE A 70 -3.32 3.69 -16.46
C ILE A 70 -2.20 4.59 -16.96
N ASP A 71 -1.36 4.05 -17.85
CA ASP A 71 -0.34 4.86 -18.53
C ASP A 71 -1.00 5.70 -19.63
N ARG A 72 -0.90 7.03 -19.52
CA ARG A 72 -1.40 8.00 -20.50
C ARG A 72 -0.27 8.54 -21.38
N GLY A 73 0.96 8.00 -21.27
CA GLY A 73 2.14 8.42 -22.03
C GLY A 73 2.88 9.59 -21.39
N GLU A 74 2.20 10.72 -21.17
CA GLU A 74 2.80 11.89 -20.50
C GLU A 74 2.77 11.77 -18.97
N TYR A 75 1.80 11.02 -18.45
CA TYR A 75 1.63 10.78 -17.02
C TYR A 75 0.98 9.42 -16.77
N THR A 76 1.15 8.91 -15.56
CA THR A 76 0.43 7.73 -15.09
C THR A 76 -0.74 8.18 -14.22
N GLU A 77 -1.94 7.78 -14.61
CA GLU A 77 -3.15 8.01 -13.84
C GLU A 77 -3.30 6.92 -12.78
N MET A 78 -3.50 7.34 -11.54
CA MET A 78 -3.66 6.46 -10.40
C MET A 78 -4.76 6.96 -9.47
N GLU A 79 -5.92 6.31 -9.52
CA GLU A 79 -7.04 6.66 -8.63
C GLU A 79 -6.82 6.17 -7.19
N VAL A 80 -6.26 4.95 -7.04
CA VAL A 80 -6.07 4.32 -5.73
C VAL A 80 -4.61 3.94 -5.53
N ILE A 81 -4.01 4.44 -4.45
CA ILE A 81 -2.68 4.05 -4.00
C ILE A 81 -2.84 3.00 -2.90
N TYR A 82 -2.49 1.74 -3.21
CA TYR A 82 -2.41 0.68 -2.20
C TYR A 82 -0.99 0.50 -1.69
N CYS A 83 -0.83 0.58 -0.37
CA CYS A 83 0.47 0.47 0.28
C CYS A 83 0.38 -0.49 1.46
N ARG A 84 1.19 -1.56 1.44
CA ARG A 84 1.30 -2.52 2.56
C ARG A 84 2.50 -2.14 3.42
N LEU A 85 2.25 -1.85 4.69
CA LEU A 85 3.27 -1.47 5.65
C LEU A 85 3.68 -2.68 6.50
N PRO A 86 4.99 -2.91 6.72
CA PRO A 86 5.45 -3.82 7.76
C PRO A 86 5.18 -3.26 9.15
N SER A 87 5.15 -4.16 10.15
CA SER A 87 4.85 -3.82 11.56
C SER A 87 5.76 -2.71 12.10
N ASP A 88 7.02 -2.70 11.69
CA ASP A 88 8.05 -1.82 12.25
C ASP A 88 8.41 -0.69 11.27
N THR A 89 7.39 0.09 10.87
CA THR A 89 7.58 1.17 9.89
C THR A 89 7.80 2.53 10.56
N SER A 90 8.97 3.13 10.37
CA SER A 90 9.21 4.54 10.73
C SER A 90 8.47 5.50 9.79
N LEU A 91 8.23 6.75 10.20
CA LEU A 91 7.61 7.79 9.35
C LEU A 91 8.31 7.95 7.99
N LYS A 92 9.65 7.85 7.97
CA LYS A 92 10.42 7.89 6.71
C LYS A 92 10.25 6.61 5.89
N GLY A 93 10.14 5.46 6.54
CA GLY A 93 9.80 4.20 5.90
C GLY A 93 8.43 4.27 5.24
N LEU A 94 7.44 4.85 5.92
CA LEU A 94 6.09 5.06 5.38
C LEU A 94 6.13 5.87 4.07
N LEU A 95 6.85 7.00 4.06
CA LEU A 95 7.04 7.80 2.84
C LEU A 95 7.69 7.01 1.72
N GLN A 96 8.71 6.19 2.02
CA GLN A 96 9.34 5.33 1.02
C GLN A 96 8.34 4.32 0.44
N TYR A 97 7.52 3.68 1.27
CA TYR A 97 6.52 2.72 0.79
C TYR A 97 5.44 3.40 -0.05
N LEU A 98 5.00 4.60 0.33
CA LEU A 98 4.01 5.36 -0.42
C LEU A 98 4.56 5.81 -1.78
N LEU A 99 5.79 6.34 -1.83
CA LEU A 99 6.44 6.70 -3.09
C LEU A 99 6.73 5.49 -3.99
N LYS A 100 7.01 4.31 -3.41
CA LYS A 100 7.11 3.08 -4.19
C LYS A 100 5.77 2.68 -4.78
N ALA A 101 4.69 2.83 -4.01
CA ALA A 101 3.34 2.51 -4.47
C ALA A 101 2.89 3.40 -5.62
N THR A 102 3.38 4.63 -5.74
CA THR A 102 3.10 5.51 -6.89
C THR A 102 3.92 5.21 -8.14
N GLY A 103 4.81 4.20 -8.10
CA GLY A 103 5.72 3.90 -9.22
C GLY A 103 6.88 4.88 -9.40
N CYS A 104 7.06 5.85 -8.49
CA CYS A 104 8.12 6.84 -8.59
C CYS A 104 9.49 6.28 -8.12
N THR A 105 10.18 5.58 -9.02
CA THR A 105 11.47 4.93 -8.73
C THR A 105 12.59 5.94 -8.45
N ALA A 106 12.59 7.11 -9.08
CA ALA A 106 13.58 8.15 -8.87
C ALA A 106 13.53 8.76 -7.44
N ALA A 107 12.33 9.12 -6.97
CA ALA A 107 12.15 9.71 -5.63
C ALA A 107 12.49 8.71 -4.52
N THR A 108 12.14 7.43 -4.71
CA THR A 108 12.47 6.38 -3.73
C THR A 108 13.97 6.13 -3.62
N ALA A 109 14.70 6.18 -4.74
CA ALA A 109 16.16 6.04 -4.76
C ALA A 109 16.88 7.24 -4.11
N ALA A 110 16.36 8.45 -4.28
CA ALA A 110 16.90 9.63 -3.62
C ALA A 110 16.72 9.56 -2.08
N LEU A 111 15.54 9.14 -1.61
CA LEU A 111 15.24 9.04 -0.19
C LEU A 111 16.02 7.90 0.49
N SER A 112 16.30 6.79 -0.21
CA SER A 112 17.13 5.71 0.31
C SER A 112 18.61 6.12 0.44
N LYS A 113 19.16 6.82 -0.57
CA LYS A 113 20.53 7.37 -0.53
C LYS A 113 20.72 8.41 0.59
N ALA A 114 19.74 9.29 0.80
CA ALA A 114 19.80 10.25 1.90
C ALA A 114 19.84 9.55 3.28
N ASN A 115 19.15 8.42 3.41
CA ASN A 115 19.13 7.64 4.65
C ASN A 115 20.43 6.85 4.88
N SER A 116 21.03 6.25 3.84
CA SER A 116 22.33 5.56 3.98
C SER A 116 23.45 6.54 4.35
N LEU A 117 23.44 7.74 3.77
CA LEU A 117 24.40 8.80 4.11
C LEU A 117 24.26 9.30 5.55
N ARG A 118 23.04 9.43 6.09
CA ARG A 118 22.83 9.78 7.50
C ARG A 118 23.23 8.67 8.47
N ALA A 119 22.89 7.41 8.15
CA ALA A 119 23.29 6.26 8.99
C ALA A 119 24.82 6.14 9.08
N PHE A 120 25.51 6.34 7.96
CA PHE A 120 26.98 6.35 7.92
C PHE A 120 27.59 7.53 8.68
N ARG A 121 26.93 8.69 8.70
CA ARG A 121 27.35 9.87 9.48
C ARG A 121 27.13 9.68 10.99
N SER A 122 26.09 8.94 11.38
CA SER A 122 25.80 8.63 12.78
C SER A 122 26.79 7.63 13.38
N GLN A 123 27.27 6.65 12.61
CA GLN A 123 28.27 5.68 13.08
C GLN A 123 29.69 6.28 13.22
N ARG A 124 29.99 7.39 12.53
CA ARG A 124 31.26 8.11 12.72
C ARG A 124 31.32 9.03 13.94
N ASN A 125 30.18 9.28 14.58
CA ASN A 125 30.06 10.18 15.74
C ASN A 125 29.76 9.44 17.05
N SER A 126 29.86 8.10 17.11
CA SER A 126 29.85 7.41 18.40
C SER A 126 31.18 7.68 19.10
N PRO A 127 31.21 8.34 20.28
CA PRO A 127 32.43 8.49 21.04
C PRO A 127 32.96 7.09 21.38
N PHE A 128 34.21 6.83 21.01
CA PHE A 128 34.97 5.69 21.49
C PHE A 128 34.84 5.65 23.02
N HIS A 129 34.12 4.66 23.55
CA HIS A 129 34.29 4.28 24.95
C HIS A 129 35.65 3.59 25.06
N ARG A 130 36.64 4.31 25.57
CA ARG A 130 37.69 3.82 26.47
C ARG A 130 38.32 5.00 27.18
#